data_AF-A0A356TJ46-F1
#
_entry.id   AF-A0A356TJ46-F1
#
_cell.length_a   1.000
_cell.length_b   1.000
_cell.length_c   1.000
_cell.angle_alpha   90.00
_cell.angle_beta   90.00
_cell.angle_gamma   90.00
#
_symmetry.space_group_name_H-M   'P 1'
#
loop_
_entity.id
_entity.type
_entity.pdbx_description
1 polymer ?
#
loop_
_entity_poly.entity_id
_entity_poly.type
_entity_poly.pdbx_seq_one_letter_code
_entity_poly.pdbx_strand_id
1 'polypeptide(L)'
;MKLTRLVLSDLHLGVGSRPGELNVFEDFHFDDDFAELLAHYDREAGEDGEVELILNGDVFDLLKVKIGGIWPTEITDDIATEKVRQCMDGHPKFVIGLKRFLAKERRRLVFLPGNHDLDMWFPGPQELFKRYVAPGAAADRVHFVTSSDTYYLPEGIQIRHGHQLERIHRVDYANMTKKRRDGTEILDLPWGSLWILEVMNPAKALRSYVDRIQPLGRFLLAALLFDTRFVARFMYHTSAYWLRRRVFNLEAWRERLRWLPKALREEIIALGGFDEAAVRALN
;
A
#
# COMPACT_ATOMS: atom_id res chain seq x y z
N MET A 1 19.03 27.27 -9.26
CA MET A 1 18.29 26.89 -8.04
C MET A 1 18.47 25.40 -7.84
N LYS A 2 18.75 24.94 -6.61
CA LYS A 2 18.97 23.52 -6.32
C LYS A 2 17.63 22.89 -5.90
N LEU A 3 17.21 21.86 -6.64
CA LEU A 3 16.07 21.02 -6.29
C LEU A 3 16.58 19.77 -5.57
N THR A 4 16.04 19.51 -4.38
CA THR A 4 16.26 18.27 -3.64
C THR A 4 15.01 17.41 -3.73
N ARG A 5 15.16 16.14 -4.14
CA ARG A 5 14.08 15.16 -4.14
C ARG A 5 14.29 14.17 -3.01
N LEU A 6 13.30 14.04 -2.12
CA LEU A 6 13.28 13.05 -1.05
C LEU A 6 12.26 11.97 -1.43
N VAL A 7 12.72 10.75 -1.65
CA VAL A 7 11.86 9.60 -1.99
C VAL A 7 11.74 8.71 -0.76
N LEU A 8 10.52 8.55 -0.25
CA LEU A 8 10.18 7.68 0.88
C LEU A 8 9.16 6.65 0.42
N SER A 9 9.23 5.42 0.93
CA SER A 9 8.34 4.31 0.59
C SER A 9 8.11 3.46 1.84
N ASP A 10 7.08 2.63 1.83
CA ASP A 10 6.88 1.57 2.85
C ASP A 10 6.87 2.10 4.27
N LEU A 11 6.15 3.21 4.48
CA LEU A 11 5.95 3.75 5.82
C LEU A 11 4.92 2.93 6.59
N HIS A 12 3.92 2.37 5.91
CA HIS A 12 2.89 1.47 6.47
C HIS A 12 2.15 2.06 7.69
N LEU A 13 1.71 3.32 7.59
CA LEU A 13 0.91 3.98 8.63
C LEU A 13 -0.40 3.22 8.84
N GLY A 14 -0.59 2.67 10.05
CA GLY A 14 -1.84 2.08 10.50
C GLY A 14 -2.78 3.14 11.09
N VAL A 15 -3.59 2.75 12.08
CA VAL A 15 -4.53 3.66 12.77
C VAL A 15 -3.91 4.34 14.00
N GLY A 16 -2.59 4.30 14.11
CA GLY A 16 -1.85 4.69 15.29
C GLY A 16 -1.98 3.68 16.43
N SER A 17 -1.30 3.99 17.54
CA SER A 17 -1.43 3.27 18.80
C SER A 17 -1.83 4.24 19.90
N ARG A 18 -2.73 3.79 20.79
CA ARG A 18 -3.04 4.55 22.00
C ARG A 18 -2.03 4.21 23.11
N PRO A 19 -1.62 5.16 23.95
CA PRO A 19 -0.72 4.88 25.06
C PRO A 19 -1.26 3.75 25.95
N GLY A 20 -0.47 2.70 26.13
CA GLY A 20 -0.83 1.53 26.93
C GLY A 20 -1.68 0.47 26.21
N GLU A 21 -2.09 0.70 24.96
CA GLU A 21 -2.80 -0.28 24.14
C GLU A 21 -1.87 -0.79 23.02
N LEU A 22 -1.69 -2.11 22.96
CA LEU A 22 -0.98 -2.73 21.86
C LEU A 22 -1.88 -2.75 20.61
N ASN A 23 -1.55 -1.94 19.60
CA ASN A 23 -2.10 -2.14 18.27
C ASN A 23 -1.17 -3.06 17.46
N VAL A 24 -1.52 -4.33 17.36
CA VAL A 24 -0.71 -5.32 16.60
C VAL A 24 -0.65 -5.02 15.12
N PHE A 25 -1.55 -4.18 14.59
CA PHE A 25 -1.62 -3.80 13.19
C PHE A 25 -0.91 -2.48 12.89
N GLU A 26 -0.41 -1.78 13.91
CA GLU A 26 0.45 -0.63 13.70
C GLU A 26 1.89 -1.10 13.48
N ASP A 27 2.48 -0.68 12.36
CA ASP A 27 3.87 -0.96 12.05
C ASP A 27 4.70 0.34 11.90
N PHE A 28 4.05 1.51 11.83
CA PHE A 28 4.71 2.82 11.84
C PHE A 28 4.77 3.42 13.25
N HIS A 29 6.00 3.65 13.72
CA HIS A 29 6.27 4.27 15.02
C HIS A 29 7.25 5.45 14.93
N PHE A 30 7.45 5.99 13.72
CA PHE A 30 8.50 6.95 13.39
C PHE A 30 7.96 8.35 13.10
N ASP A 31 6.84 8.72 13.73
CA ASP A 31 6.19 10.03 13.58
C ASP A 31 7.16 11.20 13.83
N ASP A 32 7.92 11.14 14.92
CA ASP A 32 8.89 12.18 15.28
C ASP A 32 10.07 12.22 14.31
N ASP A 33 10.61 11.06 13.93
CA ASP A 33 11.75 10.94 13.02
C ASP A 33 11.38 11.40 11.61
N PHE A 34 10.17 11.08 11.15
CA PHE A 34 9.64 11.56 9.88
C PHE A 34 9.53 13.09 9.88
N ALA A 35 8.98 13.69 10.94
CA ALA A 35 8.86 15.13 11.04
C ALA A 35 10.24 15.83 11.07
N GLU A 36 11.21 15.26 11.79
CA GLU A 36 12.58 15.78 11.83
C GLU A 36 13.31 15.60 10.49
N LEU A 37 13.11 14.49 9.78
CA LEU A 37 13.65 14.27 8.44
C LEU A 37 13.21 15.37 7.48
N LEU A 38 11.91 15.70 7.47
CA LEU A 38 11.39 16.80 6.64
C LEU A 38 11.98 18.14 7.07
N ALA A 39 12.07 18.41 8.38
CA ALA A 39 12.66 19.64 8.89
C ALA A 39 14.15 19.77 8.55
N HIS A 40 14.90 18.67 8.54
CA HIS A 40 16.30 18.64 8.15
C HIS A 40 16.48 19.07 6.69
N TYR A 41 15.79 18.42 5.75
CA TYR A 41 15.91 18.76 4.32
C TYR A 41 15.32 20.14 4.00
N ASP A 42 14.33 20.59 4.77
CA ASP A 42 13.83 21.96 4.67
C ASP A 42 14.90 23.01 5.05
N ARG A 43 15.67 22.76 6.12
CA ARG A 43 16.78 23.63 6.54
C ARG A 43 17.93 23.60 5.54
N GLU A 44 18.30 22.42 5.03
CA GLU A 44 19.35 22.25 4.02
C GLU A 44 19.03 22.97 2.70
N ALA A 45 17.75 22.99 2.31
CA ALA A 45 17.31 23.72 1.11
C ALA A 45 17.32 25.24 1.31
N GLY A 46 17.08 25.72 2.53
CA GLY A 46 16.92 27.15 2.82
C GLY A 46 15.67 27.76 2.18
N GLU A 47 15.62 29.09 2.10
CA GLU A 47 14.45 29.81 1.58
C GLU A 47 14.35 29.74 0.04
N ASP A 48 15.49 29.78 -0.67
CA ASP A 48 15.54 29.76 -2.13
C ASP A 48 15.56 28.35 -2.75
N GLY A 49 15.79 27.32 -1.92
CA GLY A 49 15.81 25.93 -2.36
C GLY A 49 14.43 25.35 -2.58
N GLU A 50 14.37 24.36 -3.47
CA GLU A 50 13.15 23.59 -3.73
C GLU A 50 13.29 22.19 -3.13
N VAL A 51 12.21 21.70 -2.53
CA VAL A 51 12.14 20.33 -2.03
C VAL A 51 10.89 19.66 -2.56
N GLU A 52 11.07 18.50 -3.16
CA GLU A 52 10.00 17.60 -3.60
C GLU A 52 10.04 16.34 -2.76
N LEU A 53 8.98 16.14 -1.97
CA LEU A 53 8.76 14.91 -1.24
C LEU A 53 7.95 13.95 -2.12
N ILE A 54 8.51 12.80 -2.43
CA ILE A 54 7.87 11.74 -3.21
C ILE A 54 7.58 10.60 -2.26
N LEU A 55 6.30 10.39 -1.99
CA LEU A 55 5.79 9.26 -1.23
C LEU A 55 5.48 8.13 -2.22
N ASN A 56 6.40 7.16 -2.35
CA ASN A 56 6.46 6.12 -3.37
C ASN A 56 5.77 4.81 -2.96
N GLY A 57 4.52 4.90 -2.53
CA GLY A 57 3.68 3.75 -2.23
C GLY A 57 3.87 3.18 -0.84
N ASP A 58 2.84 2.46 -0.41
CA ASP A 58 2.74 1.85 0.92
C ASP A 58 3.02 2.86 2.04
N VAL A 59 2.52 4.08 1.86
CA VAL A 59 2.53 5.12 2.89
C VAL A 59 1.58 4.72 3.99
N PHE A 60 0.37 4.31 3.61
CA PHE A 60 -0.63 3.79 4.53
C PHE A 60 -0.75 2.27 4.39
N ASP A 61 -1.04 1.58 5.49
CA ASP A 61 -1.45 0.18 5.44
C ASP A 61 -2.97 0.03 5.51
N LEU A 62 -3.65 0.49 4.45
CA LEU A 62 -5.12 0.54 4.38
C LEU A 62 -5.76 -0.86 4.30
N LEU A 63 -4.96 -1.90 4.04
CA LEU A 63 -5.39 -3.30 4.14
C LEU A 63 -5.56 -3.74 5.59
N LYS A 64 -4.87 -3.13 6.55
CA LYS A 64 -5.00 -3.46 7.99
C LYS A 64 -6.10 -2.67 8.70
N VAL A 65 -6.63 -1.62 8.09
CA VAL A 65 -7.66 -0.75 8.69
C VAL A 65 -9.04 -1.41 8.64
N LYS A 66 -9.77 -1.35 9.76
CA LYS A 66 -11.12 -1.91 9.90
C LYS A 66 -12.20 -0.84 9.79
N ILE A 67 -13.29 -1.16 9.09
CA ILE A 67 -14.54 -0.38 9.10
C ILE A 67 -15.62 -1.23 9.75
N GLY A 68 -16.30 -0.70 10.77
CA GLY A 68 -17.33 -1.45 11.50
C GLY A 68 -16.83 -2.77 12.12
N GLY A 69 -15.55 -2.86 12.49
CA GLY A 69 -14.95 -4.03 13.11
C GLY A 69 -14.48 -5.14 12.14
N ILE A 70 -14.68 -4.97 10.83
CA ILE A 70 -14.23 -5.91 9.80
C ILE A 70 -13.18 -5.28 8.87
N TRP A 71 -12.37 -6.12 8.22
CA TRP A 71 -11.55 -5.69 7.09
C TRP A 71 -12.39 -5.75 5.81
N PRO A 72 -12.80 -4.60 5.24
CA PRO A 72 -13.65 -4.60 4.07
C PRO A 72 -12.90 -5.18 2.86
N THR A 73 -13.55 -6.08 2.12
CA THR A 73 -13.04 -6.62 0.84
C THR A 73 -13.64 -5.93 -0.38
N GLU A 74 -14.68 -5.13 -0.18
CA GLU A 74 -15.32 -4.29 -1.18
C GLU A 74 -15.06 -2.84 -0.76
N ILE A 75 -14.14 -2.17 -1.46
CA ILE A 75 -13.68 -0.82 -1.08
C ILE A 75 -14.36 0.20 -1.98
N THR A 76 -15.27 0.99 -1.42
CA THR A 76 -15.83 2.19 -2.07
C THR A 76 -14.98 3.42 -1.73
N ASP A 77 -15.22 4.53 -2.43
CA ASP A 77 -14.60 5.82 -2.12
C ASP A 77 -14.82 6.25 -0.65
N ASP A 78 -16.04 6.09 -0.13
CA ASP A 78 -16.35 6.42 1.28
C ASP A 78 -15.58 5.53 2.27
N ILE A 79 -15.46 4.23 1.98
CA ILE A 79 -14.68 3.30 2.81
C ILE A 79 -13.20 3.68 2.78
N ALA A 80 -12.66 3.95 1.59
CA ALA A 80 -11.28 4.40 1.40
C ALA A 80 -10.99 5.69 2.17
N THR A 81 -11.87 6.67 2.04
CA THR A 81 -11.80 7.96 2.73
C THR A 81 -11.78 7.78 4.25
N GLU A 82 -12.69 6.96 4.78
CA GLU A 82 -12.76 6.70 6.22
C GLU A 82 -11.50 5.98 6.75
N LYS A 83 -10.95 5.02 5.99
CA LYS A 83 -9.70 4.37 6.39
C LYS A 83 -8.54 5.38 6.48
N VAL A 84 -8.38 6.24 5.48
CA VAL A 84 -7.35 7.30 5.48
C VAL A 84 -7.57 8.26 6.65
N ARG A 85 -8.82 8.63 6.96
CA ARG A 85 -9.13 9.44 8.14
C ARG A 85 -8.61 8.81 9.43
N GLN A 86 -8.88 7.53 9.64
CA GLN A 86 -8.41 6.81 10.83
C GLN A 86 -6.88 6.79 10.92
N CYS A 87 -6.18 6.58 9.81
CA CYS A 87 -4.72 6.64 9.78
C CYS A 87 -4.20 8.04 10.13
N MET A 88 -4.74 9.08 9.50
CA MET A 88 -4.29 10.45 9.72
C MET A 88 -4.57 10.93 11.15
N ASP A 89 -5.70 10.53 11.74
CA ASP A 89 -6.05 10.81 13.14
C ASP A 89 -5.15 10.04 14.12
N GLY A 90 -4.68 8.85 13.72
CA GLY A 90 -3.72 8.05 14.48
C GLY A 90 -2.31 8.61 14.51
N HIS A 91 -1.94 9.42 13.51
CA HIS A 91 -0.59 9.96 13.30
C HIS A 91 -0.56 11.50 13.21
N PRO A 92 -1.00 12.22 14.26
CA PRO A 92 -1.09 13.68 14.21
C PRO A 92 0.26 14.37 14.00
N LYS A 93 1.36 13.77 14.44
CA LYS A 93 2.71 14.31 14.28
C LYS A 93 3.20 14.20 12.83
N PHE A 94 2.97 13.06 12.17
CA PHE A 94 3.16 12.91 10.73
C PHE A 94 2.41 14.00 9.94
N VAL A 95 1.12 14.21 10.26
CA VAL A 95 0.29 15.24 9.64
C VAL A 95 0.86 16.64 9.86
N ILE A 96 1.28 16.96 11.09
CA ILE A 96 1.87 18.27 11.42
C ILE A 96 3.20 18.46 10.67
N GLY A 97 4.02 17.43 10.54
CA GLY A 97 5.26 17.45 9.76
C GLY A 97 5.00 17.83 8.30
N LEU A 98 4.05 17.16 7.66
CA LEU A 98 3.64 17.48 6.29
C LEU A 98 3.05 18.89 6.15
N LYS A 99 2.18 19.32 7.09
CA LYS A 99 1.64 20.69 7.10
C LYS A 99 2.74 21.74 7.15
N ARG A 100 3.74 21.56 8.02
CA ARG A 100 4.86 22.50 8.16
C ARG A 100 5.71 22.53 6.90
N PHE A 101 5.99 21.37 6.33
CA PHE A 101 6.71 21.25 5.06
C PHE A 101 5.97 21.98 3.94
N LEU A 102 4.68 21.69 3.75
CA LEU A 102 3.86 22.27 2.68
C LEU A 102 3.46 23.73 2.93
N ALA A 103 3.66 24.29 4.13
CA ALA A 103 3.41 25.71 4.37
C ALA A 103 4.33 26.65 3.56
N LYS A 104 5.50 26.17 3.14
CA LYS A 104 6.47 26.96 2.34
C LYS A 104 6.21 26.79 0.84
N GLU A 105 6.22 27.87 0.07
CA GLU A 105 5.81 27.89 -1.35
C GLU A 105 6.59 26.92 -2.25
N ARG A 106 7.90 26.74 -1.99
CA ARG A 106 8.82 25.93 -2.81
C ARG A 106 8.89 24.45 -2.40
N ARG A 107 7.88 23.97 -1.66
CA ARG A 107 7.79 22.59 -1.18
C ARG A 107 6.63 21.91 -1.91
N ARG A 108 6.84 20.73 -2.47
CA ARG A 108 5.80 19.98 -3.16
C ARG A 108 5.78 18.54 -2.73
N LEU A 109 4.61 17.92 -2.85
CA LEU A 109 4.40 16.52 -2.52
C LEU A 109 3.87 15.78 -3.74
N VAL A 110 4.49 14.66 -4.05
CA VAL A 110 4.00 13.68 -5.02
C VAL A 110 3.67 12.40 -4.25
N PHE A 111 2.51 11.82 -4.50
CA PHE A 111 2.06 10.58 -3.89
C PHE A 111 1.78 9.55 -4.99
N LEU A 112 2.47 8.41 -4.92
CA LEU A 112 2.18 7.21 -5.72
C LEU A 112 1.58 6.16 -4.79
N PRO A 113 0.41 5.59 -5.10
CA PRO A 113 -0.09 4.43 -4.38
C PRO A 113 0.77 3.17 -4.63
N GLY A 114 1.01 2.41 -3.56
CA GLY A 114 1.52 1.05 -3.55
C GLY A 114 0.38 0.04 -3.43
N ASN A 115 0.70 -1.23 -3.15
CA ASN A 115 -0.30 -2.28 -3.05
C ASN A 115 -1.07 -2.30 -1.73
N HIS A 116 -0.58 -1.62 -0.69
CA HIS A 116 -1.25 -1.48 0.60
C HIS A 116 -2.18 -0.26 0.70
N ASP A 117 -2.02 0.73 -0.17
CA ASP A 117 -2.79 1.97 -0.20
C ASP A 117 -3.38 2.30 -1.60
N LEU A 118 -3.70 1.27 -2.39
CA LEU A 118 -4.43 1.40 -3.67
C LEU A 118 -5.73 2.20 -3.54
N ASP A 119 -6.34 2.23 -2.35
CA ASP A 119 -7.50 3.07 -2.00
C ASP A 119 -7.28 4.55 -2.37
N MET A 120 -6.02 5.03 -2.35
CA MET A 120 -5.63 6.39 -2.76
C MET A 120 -5.83 6.67 -4.25
N TRP A 121 -6.26 5.68 -5.06
CA TRP A 121 -6.77 5.91 -6.40
C TRP A 121 -8.06 6.75 -6.41
N PHE A 122 -8.92 6.57 -5.42
CA PHE A 122 -10.19 7.30 -5.33
C PHE A 122 -9.98 8.79 -5.01
N PRO A 123 -10.87 9.69 -5.48
CA PRO A 123 -10.76 11.12 -5.21
C PRO A 123 -11.04 11.49 -3.75
N GLY A 124 -12.00 10.84 -3.06
CA GLY A 124 -12.32 11.15 -1.66
C GLY A 124 -11.13 11.06 -0.69
N PRO A 125 -10.36 9.96 -0.64
CA PRO A 125 -9.19 9.87 0.23
C PRO A 125 -8.09 10.87 -0.14
N GLN A 126 -7.89 11.17 -1.42
CA GLN A 126 -6.92 12.19 -1.86
C GLN A 126 -7.32 13.60 -1.38
N GLU A 127 -8.59 13.96 -1.54
CA GLU A 127 -9.12 15.25 -1.09
C GLU A 127 -9.08 15.36 0.43
N LEU A 128 -9.38 14.28 1.15
CA LEU A 128 -9.20 14.22 2.60
C LEU A 128 -7.74 14.43 3.00
N PHE A 129 -6.80 13.71 2.37
CA PHE A 129 -5.37 13.86 2.63
C PHE A 129 -4.93 15.32 2.43
N LYS A 130 -5.30 15.96 1.32
CA LYS A 130 -5.02 17.37 1.05
C LYS A 130 -5.58 18.28 2.14
N ARG A 131 -6.81 18.07 2.60
CA ARG A 131 -7.39 18.86 3.71
C ARG A 131 -6.58 18.72 4.99
N TYR A 132 -6.05 17.54 5.25
CA TYR A 132 -5.20 17.30 6.41
C TYR A 132 -3.82 17.92 6.28
N VAL A 133 -3.18 17.99 5.11
CA VAL A 133 -1.75 18.38 5.05
C VAL A 133 -1.48 19.67 4.27
N ALA A 134 -2.39 20.11 3.43
CA ALA A 134 -2.22 21.22 2.49
C ALA A 134 -3.51 22.03 2.30
N PRO A 135 -4.09 22.61 3.37
CA PRO A 135 -5.31 23.40 3.24
C PRO A 135 -5.08 24.67 2.40
N GLY A 136 -6.11 25.07 1.65
CA GLY A 136 -6.08 26.28 0.82
C GLY A 136 -5.20 26.13 -0.42
N ALA A 137 -4.46 27.18 -0.79
CA ALA A 137 -3.63 27.22 -2.00
C ALA A 137 -2.45 26.22 -1.99
N ALA A 138 -2.12 25.62 -0.84
CA ALA A 138 -1.10 24.58 -0.77
C ALA A 138 -1.55 23.27 -1.45
N ALA A 139 -2.85 23.04 -1.60
CA ALA A 139 -3.41 21.84 -2.21
C ALA A 139 -2.92 21.62 -3.65
N ASP A 140 -2.67 22.70 -4.40
CA ASP A 140 -2.19 22.67 -5.79
C ASP A 140 -0.76 22.13 -5.91
N ARG A 141 -0.01 22.07 -4.79
CA ARG A 141 1.35 21.51 -4.71
C ARG A 141 1.38 20.05 -4.26
N VAL A 142 0.22 19.41 -4.13
CA VAL A 142 0.07 18.00 -3.80
C VAL A 142 -0.48 17.26 -5.02
N HIS A 143 0.36 16.42 -5.62
CA HIS A 143 0.02 15.67 -6.83
C HIS A 143 -0.07 14.17 -6.54
N PHE A 144 -1.15 13.53 -6.99
CA PHE A 144 -1.33 12.09 -6.91
C PHE A 144 -1.13 11.46 -8.29
N VAL A 145 -0.26 10.46 -8.37
CA VAL A 145 -0.01 9.71 -9.61
C VAL A 145 -0.79 8.40 -9.52
N THR A 146 -1.99 8.41 -10.11
CA THR A 146 -2.93 7.28 -10.06
C THR A 146 -3.26 6.69 -11.43
N SER A 147 -2.82 7.34 -12.50
CA SER A 147 -3.02 6.88 -13.89
C SER A 147 -1.91 5.95 -14.39
N SER A 148 -0.84 5.78 -13.61
CA SER A 148 0.31 4.94 -13.94
C SER A 148 0.96 4.42 -12.65
N ASP A 149 1.69 3.31 -12.78
CA ASP A 149 2.54 2.75 -11.73
C ASP A 149 3.91 3.46 -11.61
N THR A 150 4.16 4.45 -12.46
CA THR A 150 5.47 5.06 -12.64
C THR A 150 5.37 6.58 -12.65
N TYR A 151 6.19 7.22 -11.82
CA TYR A 151 6.46 8.65 -11.88
C TYR A 151 7.73 8.91 -12.70
N TYR A 152 7.55 9.61 -13.81
CA TYR A 152 8.64 9.94 -14.72
C TYR A 152 9.18 11.33 -14.42
N LEU A 153 10.46 11.40 -14.09
CA LEU A 153 11.17 12.65 -13.90
C LEU A 153 11.87 13.07 -15.20
N PRO A 154 11.96 14.39 -15.51
CA PRO A 154 12.57 14.90 -16.74
C PRO A 154 14.02 14.45 -16.97
N GLU A 155 14.74 14.12 -15.89
CA GLU A 155 16.13 13.68 -15.90
C GLU A 155 16.28 12.20 -16.35
N GLY A 156 15.19 11.55 -16.75
CA GLY A 156 15.19 10.13 -17.14
C GLY A 156 15.09 9.16 -15.96
N ILE A 157 14.78 9.67 -14.76
CA ILE A 157 14.58 8.85 -13.57
C ILE A 157 13.13 8.35 -13.53
N GLN A 158 12.95 7.06 -13.29
CA GLN A 158 11.65 6.43 -13.10
C GLN A 158 11.51 6.00 -11.64
N ILE A 159 10.42 6.40 -11.01
CA ILE A 159 10.09 6.03 -9.64
C ILE A 159 8.85 5.14 -9.68
N ARG A 160 8.98 3.92 -9.16
CA ARG A 160 7.93 2.90 -9.10
C ARG A 160 7.95 2.30 -7.70
N HIS A 161 6.79 1.88 -7.20
CA HIS A 161 6.72 1.24 -5.89
C HIS A 161 7.37 -0.16 -5.92
N GLY A 162 7.03 -1.02 -6.88
CA GLY A 162 7.66 -2.35 -7.05
C GLY A 162 6.66 -3.50 -7.16
N HIS A 163 5.46 -3.35 -6.60
CA HIS A 163 4.42 -4.39 -6.53
C HIS A 163 4.01 -4.96 -7.90
N GLN A 164 4.19 -4.21 -8.98
CA GLN A 164 3.90 -4.62 -10.35
C GLN A 164 4.74 -5.81 -10.84
N LEU A 165 5.91 -6.03 -10.23
CA LEU A 165 6.80 -7.16 -10.49
C LEU A 165 6.23 -8.47 -9.91
N GLU A 166 5.35 -8.37 -8.92
CA GLU A 166 4.69 -9.51 -8.30
C GLU A 166 3.30 -9.70 -8.90
N ARG A 167 3.11 -10.82 -9.61
CA ARG A 167 1.85 -11.11 -10.32
C ARG A 167 0.62 -11.09 -9.42
N ILE A 168 0.77 -11.45 -8.14
CA ILE A 168 -0.34 -11.48 -7.18
C ILE A 168 -0.74 -10.08 -6.67
N HIS A 169 0.13 -9.08 -6.84
CA HIS A 169 -0.08 -7.69 -6.43
C HIS A 169 -0.30 -6.74 -7.61
N ARG A 170 -0.12 -7.20 -8.85
CA ARG A 170 -0.34 -6.40 -10.07
C ARG A 170 -1.80 -5.96 -10.22
N VAL A 171 -1.98 -4.70 -10.60
CA VAL A 171 -3.27 -4.06 -10.93
C VAL A 171 -3.28 -3.56 -12.37
N ASP A 172 -4.48 -3.30 -12.90
CA ASP A 172 -4.68 -2.63 -14.19
C ASP A 172 -5.02 -1.16 -13.94
N TYR A 173 -4.06 -0.26 -14.14
CA TYR A 173 -4.22 1.18 -13.93
C TYR A 173 -5.27 1.81 -14.86
N ALA A 174 -5.62 1.17 -15.98
CA ALA A 174 -6.71 1.62 -16.84
C ALA A 174 -8.09 1.23 -16.29
N ASN A 175 -8.16 0.18 -15.47
CA ASN A 175 -9.40 -0.39 -14.92
C ASN A 175 -9.23 -0.72 -13.43
N MET A 176 -9.00 0.30 -12.61
CA MET A 176 -8.76 0.16 -11.16
C MET A 176 -10.02 -0.21 -10.37
N THR A 177 -11.20 -0.06 -10.97
CA THR A 177 -12.49 -0.32 -10.33
C THR A 177 -13.34 -1.30 -11.11
N LYS A 178 -14.31 -1.89 -10.41
CA LYS A 178 -15.39 -2.68 -10.99
C LYS A 178 -16.72 -2.22 -10.41
N LYS A 179 -17.77 -2.33 -11.22
CA LYS A 179 -19.14 -2.04 -10.80
C LYS A 179 -19.83 -3.30 -10.31
N ARG A 180 -20.51 -3.19 -9.17
CA ARG A 180 -21.39 -4.23 -8.63
C ARG A 180 -22.71 -4.26 -9.40
N ARG A 181 -23.53 -5.28 -9.14
CA ARG A 181 -24.87 -5.43 -9.74
C ARG A 181 -25.82 -4.30 -9.38
N ASP A 182 -25.63 -3.69 -8.21
CA ASP A 182 -26.40 -2.53 -7.73
C ASP A 182 -25.85 -1.20 -8.27
N GLY A 183 -24.82 -1.22 -9.12
CA GLY A 183 -24.17 -0.04 -9.69
C GLY A 183 -23.06 0.57 -8.83
N THR A 184 -22.85 0.08 -7.60
CA THR A 184 -21.81 0.58 -6.71
C THR A 184 -20.43 0.33 -7.31
N GLU A 185 -19.59 1.34 -7.35
CA GLU A 185 -18.21 1.25 -7.78
C GLU A 185 -17.31 0.86 -6.61
N ILE A 186 -16.49 -0.17 -6.82
CA ILE A 186 -15.52 -0.64 -5.83
C ILE A 186 -14.15 -0.85 -6.47
N LEU A 187 -13.10 -0.71 -5.69
CA LEU A 187 -11.74 -1.00 -6.10
C LEU A 187 -11.61 -2.49 -6.51
N ASP A 188 -10.97 -2.75 -7.65
CA ASP A 188 -10.65 -4.12 -8.06
C ASP A 188 -9.33 -4.57 -7.42
N LEU A 189 -9.42 -4.95 -6.15
CA LEU A 189 -8.27 -5.38 -5.36
C LEU A 189 -7.59 -6.61 -5.99
N PRO A 190 -6.25 -6.62 -6.07
CA PRO A 190 -5.52 -7.77 -6.59
C PRO A 190 -5.61 -8.94 -5.60
N TRP A 191 -5.30 -10.15 -6.10
CA TRP A 191 -5.46 -11.38 -5.34
C TRP A 191 -4.69 -11.38 -4.01
N GLY A 192 -3.48 -10.80 -4.01
CA GLY A 192 -2.63 -10.66 -2.83
C GLY A 192 -3.28 -9.81 -1.73
N SER A 193 -3.86 -8.67 -2.08
CA SER A 193 -4.56 -7.79 -1.12
C SER A 193 -5.78 -8.48 -0.51
N LEU A 194 -6.57 -9.20 -1.31
CA LEU A 194 -7.70 -9.99 -0.81
C LEU A 194 -7.26 -11.13 0.12
N TRP A 195 -6.13 -11.79 -0.18
CA TRP A 195 -5.56 -12.81 0.70
C TRP A 195 -5.06 -12.22 2.03
N ILE A 196 -4.48 -11.02 1.98
CA ILE A 196 -4.10 -10.28 3.20
C ILE A 196 -5.33 -10.03 4.07
N LEU A 197 -6.39 -9.48 3.48
CA LEU A 197 -7.63 -9.13 4.18
C LEU A 197 -8.34 -10.35 4.81
N GLU A 198 -8.46 -11.45 4.06
CA GLU A 198 -9.25 -12.62 4.49
C GLU A 198 -8.44 -13.68 5.25
N VAL A 199 -7.10 -13.70 5.13
CA VAL A 199 -6.25 -14.77 5.70
C VAL A 199 -5.14 -14.21 6.59
N MET A 200 -4.30 -13.31 6.07
CA MET A 200 -3.13 -12.82 6.82
C MET A 200 -3.55 -11.99 8.04
N ASN A 201 -4.48 -11.05 7.88
CA ASN A 201 -4.94 -10.20 8.97
C ASN A 201 -5.57 -10.99 10.14
N PRO A 202 -6.48 -11.96 9.89
CA PRO A 202 -6.94 -12.88 10.93
C PRO A 202 -5.80 -13.68 11.58
N ALA A 203 -4.82 -14.14 10.80
CA ALA A 203 -3.67 -14.85 11.34
C ALA A 203 -2.80 -13.95 12.24
N LYS A 204 -2.59 -12.69 11.83
CA LYS A 204 -1.86 -11.67 12.60
C LYS A 204 -2.58 -11.31 13.90
N ALA A 205 -3.91 -11.26 13.88
CA ALA A 205 -4.70 -11.09 15.10
C ALA A 205 -4.44 -12.22 16.14
N LEU A 206 -4.20 -13.45 15.67
CA LEU A 206 -3.88 -14.58 16.53
C LEU A 206 -2.40 -14.62 16.93
N ARG A 207 -1.50 -14.22 16.03
CA ARG A 207 -0.05 -14.23 16.17
C ARG A 207 0.54 -12.99 15.52
N SER A 208 0.78 -11.95 16.30
CA SER A 208 1.26 -10.64 15.81
C SER A 208 2.60 -10.68 15.09
N TYR A 209 3.37 -11.77 15.23
CA TYR A 209 4.68 -11.96 14.60
C TYR A 209 4.62 -12.75 13.28
N VAL A 210 3.45 -13.20 12.82
CA VAL A 210 3.32 -14.08 11.64
C VAL A 210 3.91 -13.47 10.36
N ASP A 211 3.75 -12.16 10.19
CA ASP A 211 4.20 -11.40 9.02
C ASP A 211 5.57 -10.73 9.22
N ARG A 212 6.09 -10.73 10.46
CA ARG A 212 7.40 -10.18 10.83
C ARG A 212 8.54 -11.18 10.61
N ILE A 213 8.25 -12.47 10.55
CA ILE A 213 9.26 -13.51 10.32
C ILE A 213 9.21 -13.94 8.85
N GLN A 214 10.14 -13.39 8.07
CA GLN A 214 10.30 -13.71 6.67
C GLN A 214 11.51 -14.63 6.43
N PRO A 215 11.44 -15.57 5.46
CA PRO A 215 10.28 -15.89 4.63
C PRO A 215 9.21 -16.69 5.40
N LEU A 216 7.93 -16.42 5.12
CA LEU A 216 6.76 -17.07 5.76
C LEU A 216 6.85 -18.61 5.78
N GLY A 217 7.42 -19.24 4.75
CA GLY A 217 7.58 -20.71 4.72
C GLY A 217 8.44 -21.26 5.86
N ARG A 218 9.49 -20.53 6.27
CA ARG A 218 10.34 -20.93 7.41
C ARG A 218 9.61 -20.75 8.73
N PHE A 219 8.83 -19.67 8.85
CA PHE A 219 7.95 -19.47 9.99
C PHE A 219 6.97 -20.63 10.15
N LEU A 220 6.28 -21.02 9.06
CA LEU A 220 5.32 -22.13 9.08
C LEU A 220 5.98 -23.47 9.39
N LEU A 221 7.19 -23.72 8.91
CA LEU A 221 7.94 -24.95 9.24
C LEU A 221 8.27 -25.04 10.73
N ALA A 222 8.75 -23.95 11.33
CA ALA A 222 9.00 -23.91 12.77
C ALA A 222 7.68 -24.00 13.57
N ALA A 223 6.65 -23.26 13.15
CA ALA A 223 5.34 -23.30 13.77
C ALA A 223 4.67 -24.67 13.65
N LEU A 224 5.03 -25.51 12.68
CA LEU A 224 4.51 -26.89 12.61
C LEU A 224 4.93 -27.71 13.84
N LEU A 225 6.13 -27.46 14.37
CA LEU A 225 6.67 -28.11 15.56
C LEU A 225 6.19 -27.45 16.87
N PHE A 226 6.10 -26.12 16.90
CA PHE A 226 5.86 -25.36 18.15
C PHE A 226 4.42 -24.84 18.30
N ASP A 227 3.65 -24.73 17.21
CA ASP A 227 2.29 -24.20 17.18
C ASP A 227 1.44 -24.87 16.09
N THR A 228 1.39 -26.21 16.10
CA THR A 228 0.74 -27.02 15.06
C THR A 228 -0.74 -26.63 14.86
N ARG A 229 -1.42 -26.21 15.92
CA ARG A 229 -2.82 -25.75 15.85
C ARG A 229 -2.96 -24.46 15.05
N PHE A 230 -2.05 -23.50 15.22
CA PHE A 230 -2.01 -22.31 14.40
C PHE A 230 -1.79 -22.67 12.94
N VAL A 231 -0.80 -23.52 12.63
CA VAL A 231 -0.49 -23.92 11.25
C VAL A 231 -1.68 -24.62 10.58
N ALA A 232 -2.34 -25.55 11.27
CA ALA A 232 -3.51 -26.23 10.74
C ALA A 232 -4.64 -25.24 10.39
N ARG A 233 -4.92 -24.26 11.25
CA ARG A 233 -5.91 -23.21 10.96
C ARG A 233 -5.47 -22.32 9.81
N PHE A 234 -4.21 -21.88 9.80
CA PHE A 234 -3.66 -21.03 8.74
C PHE A 234 -3.78 -21.72 7.36
N MET A 235 -3.40 -22.99 7.28
CA MET A 235 -3.53 -23.80 6.06
C MET A 235 -5.01 -23.99 5.68
N TYR A 236 -5.89 -24.30 6.62
CA TYR A 236 -7.33 -24.41 6.37
C TYR A 236 -7.90 -23.11 5.77
N HIS A 237 -7.65 -21.95 6.39
CA HIS A 237 -8.15 -20.67 5.90
C HIS A 237 -7.57 -20.30 4.52
N THR A 238 -6.28 -20.57 4.30
CA THR A 238 -5.62 -20.37 3.00
C THR A 238 -6.25 -21.25 1.92
N SER A 239 -6.45 -22.54 2.19
CA SER A 239 -7.07 -23.48 1.25
C SER A 239 -8.54 -23.13 0.99
N ALA A 240 -9.30 -22.77 2.02
CA ALA A 240 -10.69 -22.35 1.89
C ALA A 240 -10.82 -21.08 1.04
N TYR A 241 -9.97 -20.08 1.27
CA TYR A 241 -9.90 -18.87 0.44
C TYR A 241 -9.58 -19.21 -1.02
N TRP A 242 -8.57 -20.04 -1.25
CA TRP A 242 -8.18 -20.47 -2.60
C TRP A 242 -9.32 -21.20 -3.33
N LEU A 243 -10.01 -22.11 -2.65
CA LEU A 243 -11.17 -22.82 -3.21
C LEU A 243 -12.31 -21.85 -3.52
N ARG A 244 -12.68 -20.95 -2.60
CA ARG A 244 -13.74 -19.96 -2.82
C ARG A 244 -13.43 -19.06 -4.02
N ARG A 245 -12.18 -18.60 -4.18
CA ARG A 245 -11.81 -17.70 -5.28
C ARG A 245 -11.57 -18.42 -6.62
N ARG A 246 -11.31 -19.74 -6.63
CA ARG A 246 -11.14 -20.54 -7.86
C ARG A 246 -12.41 -21.24 -8.33
N VAL A 247 -13.25 -21.75 -7.42
CA VAL A 247 -14.43 -22.56 -7.75
C VAL A 247 -15.61 -21.70 -8.22
N PHE A 248 -15.71 -20.45 -7.76
CA PHE A 248 -16.77 -19.52 -8.16
C PHE A 248 -16.47 -18.74 -9.45
N ASN A 249 -15.45 -19.13 -10.21
CA ASN A 249 -15.07 -18.47 -11.47
C ASN A 249 -14.89 -19.49 -12.61
N LEU A 250 -15.92 -20.31 -12.85
CA LEU A 250 -15.95 -21.35 -13.90
C LEU A 250 -15.79 -20.76 -15.32
N GLU A 251 -16.17 -19.50 -15.54
CA GLU A 251 -15.94 -18.78 -16.80
C GLU A 251 -14.48 -18.33 -16.95
N ALA A 252 -13.84 -17.84 -15.88
CA ALA A 252 -12.41 -17.50 -15.88
C ALA A 252 -11.47 -18.71 -16.03
N TRP A 253 -11.97 -19.94 -15.80
CA TRP A 253 -11.20 -21.17 -16.01
C TRP A 253 -10.87 -21.41 -17.48
N ARG A 254 -11.78 -21.06 -18.41
CA ARG A 254 -11.55 -21.17 -19.87
C ARG A 254 -10.53 -20.16 -20.38
N GLU A 255 -10.54 -18.94 -19.85
CA GLU A 255 -9.51 -17.95 -20.16
C GLU A 255 -8.16 -18.33 -19.53
N ARG A 256 -8.15 -18.85 -18.29
CA ARG A 256 -6.91 -19.30 -17.63
C ARG A 256 -6.21 -20.46 -18.31
N LEU A 257 -6.91 -21.42 -18.93
CA LEU A 257 -6.26 -22.45 -19.76
C LEU A 257 -5.49 -21.87 -20.94
N ARG A 258 -5.93 -20.71 -21.47
CA ARG A 258 -5.21 -19.99 -22.52
C ARG A 258 -3.99 -19.22 -21.98
N TRP A 259 -4.01 -18.82 -20.71
CA TRP A 259 -2.96 -18.02 -20.05
C TRP A 259 -1.99 -18.83 -19.18
N LEU A 260 -2.27 -20.09 -18.90
CA LEU A 260 -1.45 -21.02 -18.11
C LEU A 260 0.02 -21.11 -18.58
N PRO A 261 0.33 -21.16 -19.89
CA PRO A 261 1.71 -21.17 -20.37
C PRO A 261 2.46 -19.86 -20.03
N LYS A 262 1.76 -18.72 -20.09
CA LYS A 262 2.32 -17.40 -19.76
C LYS A 262 2.51 -17.23 -18.26
N ALA A 263 1.55 -17.70 -17.46
CA ALA A 263 1.63 -17.71 -16.00
C ALA A 263 2.80 -18.57 -15.46
N LEU A 264 3.04 -19.74 -16.04
CA LEU A 264 4.18 -20.60 -15.70
C LEU A 264 5.52 -19.97 -16.12
N ARG A 265 5.58 -19.35 -17.30
CA ARG A 265 6.77 -18.63 -17.75
C ARG A 265 7.13 -17.47 -16.82
N GLU A 266 6.13 -16.71 -16.36
CA GLU A 266 6.30 -15.59 -15.43
C GLU A 266 6.69 -16.04 -14.01
N GLU A 267 6.15 -17.16 -13.51
CA GLU A 267 6.58 -17.76 -12.21
C GLU A 267 8.02 -18.27 -12.24
N ILE A 268 8.44 -18.88 -13.35
CA ILE A 268 9.83 -19.29 -13.56
C ILE A 268 10.76 -18.07 -13.64
N ILE A 269 10.28 -16.95 -14.20
CA ILE A 269 11.01 -15.69 -14.26
C ILE A 269 11.15 -15.05 -12.87
N ALA A 270 10.14 -15.13 -12.02
CA ALA A 270 10.19 -14.64 -10.64
C ALA A 270 11.16 -15.44 -9.73
N LEU A 271 11.50 -16.68 -10.11
CA LEU A 271 12.53 -17.48 -9.42
C LEU A 271 13.97 -16.99 -9.71
N GLY A 272 14.19 -16.15 -10.74
CA GLY A 272 15.49 -15.57 -11.09
C GLY A 272 15.92 -14.37 -10.25
N GLY A 273 15.13 -14.00 -9.24
CA GLY A 273 15.38 -12.83 -8.38
C GLY A 273 14.76 -11.54 -8.92
N PHE A 274 14.46 -10.62 -8.00
CA PHE A 274 13.78 -9.35 -8.31
C PHE A 274 14.59 -8.45 -9.26
N ASP A 275 15.92 -8.50 -9.19
CA ASP A 275 16.80 -7.68 -10.04
C ASP A 275 16.67 -8.01 -11.52
N GLU A 276 16.62 -9.30 -11.90
CA GLU A 276 16.44 -9.67 -13.31
C GLU A 276 15.03 -9.34 -13.82
N ALA A 277 14.01 -9.46 -12.96
CA ALA A 277 12.65 -9.07 -13.30
C ALA A 277 12.56 -7.55 -13.51
N ALA A 278 13.24 -6.76 -12.67
CA ALA A 278 13.32 -5.30 -12.80
C ALA A 278 14.05 -4.89 -14.09
N VAL A 279 15.22 -5.48 -14.39
CA VAL A 279 15.97 -5.20 -15.63
C VAL A 279 15.16 -5.56 -16.88
N ARG A 280 14.38 -6.65 -16.85
CA ARG A 280 13.49 -7.01 -17.95
C ARG A 280 12.28 -6.08 -18.10
N ALA A 281 11.78 -5.52 -17.01
CA ALA A 281 10.66 -4.57 -17.04
C ALA A 281 11.07 -3.15 -17.50
N LEU A 282 12.38 -2.86 -17.54
CA LEU A 282 12.95 -1.58 -17.98
C LEU A 282 13.38 -1.57 -19.46
N ASN A 283 13.43 -2.72 -20.13
CA ASN A 283 13.75 -2.89 -21.56
C ASN A 283 12.49 -3.17 -22.37
#